data_AF-A0A960M6C1-F1
#
_entry.id   AF-A0A960M6C1-F1
#
_cell.length_a   1.000
_cell.length_b   1.000
_cell.length_c   1.000
_cell.angle_alpha   90.00
_cell.angle_beta   90.00
_cell.angle_gamma   90.00
#
_symmetry.space_group_name_H-M   'P 1'
#
loop_
_entity.id
_entity.type
_entity.pdbx_description
1 polymer ?
#
loop_
_entity_poly.entity_id
_entity_poly.type
_entity_poly.pdbx_seq_one_letter_code
_entity_poly.pdbx_strand_id
1 'polypeptide(L)'
;MKMQVFVNRFYPEEFRRKRDAEKYHSKGTCEVHLLLGPIEMDLKNITYRIDHGGKVSLKPPFRMHSNKKAGIKPKLVPSIVFKESSIWGEIEQTIKSELSKKAQDIPKNKQESLQLDFWRK
;
A
#
# COMPACT_ATOMS: atom_id res chain seq x y z
N MET A 1 -10.35 -10.06 21.12
CA MET A 1 -9.41 -8.92 21.18
C MET A 1 -10.09 -7.75 20.47
N LYS A 2 -10.18 -6.55 21.06
CA LYS A 2 -10.79 -5.41 20.36
C LYS A 2 -9.73 -4.86 19.39
N MET A 3 -9.93 -5.09 18.10
CA MET A 3 -9.06 -4.60 17.04
C MET A 3 -9.76 -3.47 16.30
N GLN A 4 -9.03 -2.40 16.01
CA GLN A 4 -9.51 -1.33 15.16
C GLN A 4 -8.44 -1.02 14.12
N VAL A 5 -8.87 -0.86 12.89
CA VAL A 5 -8.02 -0.57 11.74
C VAL A 5 -8.54 0.67 11.07
N PHE A 6 -7.69 1.66 10.87
CA PHE A 6 -8.02 2.90 10.18
C PHE A 6 -7.02 3.16 9.07
N VAL A 7 -7.49 3.55 7.89
CA VAL A 7 -6.57 4.03 6.85
C VAL A 7 -6.28 5.51 7.12
N ASN A 8 -5.02 5.82 7.43
CA ASN A 8 -4.60 7.20 7.63
C ASN A 8 -4.51 7.93 6.29
N ARG A 9 -3.79 7.32 5.33
CA ARG A 9 -3.50 7.99 4.05
C ARG A 9 -3.25 7.00 2.92
N PHE A 10 -3.60 7.44 1.71
CA PHE A 10 -3.21 6.81 0.46
C PHE A 10 -2.23 7.70 -0.29
N TYR A 11 -1.25 7.07 -0.93
CA TYR A 11 -0.20 7.68 -1.74
C TYR A 11 -0.23 7.03 -3.12
N PRO A 12 -1.05 7.54 -4.06
CA PRO A 12 -1.06 7.07 -5.44
C PRO A 12 0.30 7.25 -6.10
N GLU A 13 0.70 6.29 -6.92
CA GLU A 13 1.95 6.30 -7.67
C GLU A 13 1.69 6.21 -9.17
N GLU A 14 2.46 6.98 -9.94
CA GLU A 14 2.44 6.88 -11.39
C GLU A 14 3.10 5.59 -11.91
N PHE A 15 2.59 5.11 -13.04
CA PHE A 15 3.19 3.97 -13.73
C PHE A 15 4.44 4.36 -14.50
N ARG A 16 5.60 4.12 -13.91
CA ARG A 16 6.89 4.30 -14.60
C ARG A 16 7.18 3.25 -15.69
N ARG A 17 6.47 2.11 -15.68
CA ARG A 17 6.72 0.99 -16.61
C ARG A 17 5.46 0.71 -17.43
N LYS A 18 5.62 0.58 -18.75
CA LYS A 18 4.52 0.25 -19.67
C LYS A 18 3.75 -1.01 -19.26
N ARG A 19 4.46 -2.07 -18.84
CA ARG A 19 3.85 -3.32 -18.33
C ARG A 19 2.97 -3.13 -17.10
N ASP A 20 3.31 -2.18 -16.22
CA ASP A 20 2.48 -1.90 -15.05
C ASP A 20 1.18 -1.20 -15.47
N ALA A 21 1.25 -0.25 -16.42
CA ALA A 21 0.08 0.46 -16.94
C ALA A 21 -0.86 -0.45 -17.75
N GLU A 22 -0.31 -1.42 -18.48
CA GLU A 22 -1.10 -2.44 -19.18
C GLU A 22 -1.86 -3.34 -18.21
N LYS A 23 -1.26 -3.66 -17.05
CA LYS A 23 -1.81 -4.62 -16.09
C LYS A 23 -2.72 -3.97 -15.04
N TYR A 24 -2.43 -2.73 -14.65
CA TYR A 24 -3.06 -2.07 -13.53
C TYR A 24 -3.65 -0.72 -13.94
N HIS A 25 -4.84 -0.43 -13.42
CA HIS A 25 -5.48 0.87 -13.54
C HIS A 25 -4.89 1.88 -12.55
N SER A 26 -4.57 1.44 -11.33
CA SER A 26 -3.95 2.28 -10.31
C SER A 26 -2.99 1.47 -9.43
N LYS A 27 -1.95 2.14 -8.91
CA LYS A 27 -1.08 1.58 -7.87
C LYS A 27 -0.66 2.68 -6.90
N GLY A 28 -0.18 2.27 -5.73
CA GLY A 28 0.38 3.18 -4.76
C GLY A 28 0.71 2.49 -3.46
N THR A 29 0.91 3.29 -2.41
CA THR A 29 1.08 2.80 -1.04
C THR A 29 0.06 3.43 -0.10
N CYS A 30 -0.21 2.78 1.02
CA CYS A 30 -1.03 3.35 2.08
C CYS A 30 -0.38 3.19 3.45
N GLU A 31 -0.89 4.01 4.37
CA GLU A 31 -0.58 3.99 5.78
C GLU A 31 -1.85 3.62 6.55
N VAL A 32 -1.72 2.66 7.46
CA VAL A 32 -2.81 2.15 8.29
C VAL A 32 -2.42 2.27 9.74
N HIS A 33 -3.31 2.86 10.53
CA HIS A 33 -3.24 2.86 11.97
C HIS A 33 -3.92 1.60 12.51
N LEU A 34 -3.20 0.83 13.32
CA LEU A 34 -3.67 -0.42 13.92
C LEU A 34 -3.68 -0.30 15.45
N LEU A 35 -4.85 -0.51 16.03
CA LEU A 35 -5.05 -0.66 17.47
C LEU A 35 -5.39 -2.12 17.77
N LEU A 36 -4.53 -2.82 18.49
CA LEU A 36 -4.67 -4.22 18.86
C LEU A 36 -4.50 -4.39 20.38
N GLY A 37 -5.60 -4.23 21.11
CA GLY A 37 -5.56 -4.22 22.58
C GLY A 37 -4.69 -3.05 23.11
N PRO A 38 -3.62 -3.30 23.87
CA PRO A 38 -2.71 -2.24 24.34
C PRO A 38 -1.68 -1.81 23.29
N ILE A 39 -1.64 -2.46 22.13
CA ILE A 39 -0.65 -2.18 21.08
C ILE A 39 -1.24 -1.20 20.09
N GLU A 40 -0.53 -0.09 19.87
CA GLU A 40 -0.83 0.91 18.85
C GLU A 40 0.36 0.99 17.90
N MET A 41 0.10 0.90 16.59
CA MET A 41 1.16 1.01 15.58
C MET A 41 0.67 1.57 14.24
N ASP A 42 1.54 2.33 13.59
CA ASP A 42 1.34 2.76 12.20
C ASP A 42 2.08 1.84 11.22
N LEU A 43 1.31 1.17 10.38
CA LEU A 43 1.77 0.35 9.28
C LEU A 43 1.92 1.19 8.02
N LYS A 44 3.17 1.56 7.71
CA LYS A 44 3.51 2.34 6.51
C LYS A 44 3.89 1.44 5.34
N ASN A 45 3.80 1.95 4.12
CA ASN A 45 4.27 1.30 2.89
C ASN A 45 3.54 0.00 2.52
N ILE A 46 2.27 -0.15 2.88
CA ILE A 46 1.43 -1.24 2.33
C ILE A 46 1.17 -0.91 0.86
N THR A 47 1.61 -1.76 -0.07
CA THR A 47 1.41 -1.51 -1.50
C THR A 47 0.02 -1.96 -1.91
N TYR A 48 -0.73 -1.10 -2.61
CA TYR A 48 -1.98 -1.47 -3.27
C TYR A 48 -1.84 -1.39 -4.79
N ARG A 49 -2.58 -2.27 -5.48
CA ARG A 49 -2.69 -2.30 -6.94
C ARG A 49 -4.13 -2.63 -7.30
N ILE A 50 -4.67 -1.89 -8.24
CA ILE A 50 -6.03 -2.05 -8.75
C ILE A 50 -5.87 -2.40 -10.22
N ASP A 51 -6.36 -3.56 -10.63
CA ASP A 51 -6.37 -3.91 -12.05
C ASP A 51 -7.52 -3.22 -12.81
N HIS A 52 -7.51 -3.32 -14.13
CA HIS A 52 -8.55 -2.73 -14.98
C HIS A 52 -9.94 -3.37 -14.78
N GLY A 53 -10.03 -4.52 -14.11
CA GLY A 53 -11.27 -5.17 -13.69
C GLY A 53 -11.73 -4.77 -12.29
N GLY A 54 -11.02 -3.84 -11.62
CA GLY A 54 -11.34 -3.37 -10.27
C GLY A 54 -10.84 -4.29 -9.14
N LYS A 55 -10.09 -5.36 -9.45
CA LYS A 55 -9.56 -6.26 -8.42
C LYS A 55 -8.41 -5.57 -7.68
N VAL A 56 -8.58 -5.44 -6.36
CA VAL A 56 -7.57 -4.89 -5.46
C VAL A 56 -6.63 -5.98 -4.98
N SER A 57 -5.34 -5.80 -5.22
CA SER A 57 -4.25 -6.62 -4.69
C SER A 57 -3.42 -5.82 -3.70
N LEU A 58 -3.23 -6.35 -2.49
CA LEU A 58 -2.45 -5.72 -1.43
C LEU A 58 -1.15 -6.49 -1.18
N LYS A 59 -0.11 -5.79 -0.77
CA LYS A 59 1.15 -6.38 -0.32
C LYS A 59 1.60 -5.72 0.98
N PRO A 60 2.03 -6.52 1.97
CA PRO A 60 2.53 -5.99 3.23
C PRO A 60 3.82 -5.19 3.02
N PRO A 61 4.20 -4.36 4.00
CA PRO A 61 5.47 -3.65 3.94
C PRO A 61 6.64 -4.64 4.00
N PHE A 62 7.65 -4.39 3.16
CA PHE A 62 8.88 -5.17 3.13
C PHE A 62 10.07 -4.30 3.53
N ARG A 63 11.06 -4.92 4.17
CA ARG A 63 12.38 -4.38 4.41
C ARG A 63 13.41 -5.20 3.64
N MET A 64 14.47 -4.53 3.19
CA MET A 64 15.60 -5.19 2.55
C MET A 64 16.56 -5.66 3.63
N HIS A 65 16.72 -6.97 3.78
CA HIS A 65 17.75 -7.55 4.62
C HIS A 65 18.95 -7.88 3.75
N SER A 66 20.07 -7.17 3.97
CA SER A 66 21.36 -7.51 3.34
C SER A 66 22.34 -7.93 4.42
N ASN A 67 23.01 -9.07 4.22
CA ASN A 67 24.14 -9.45 5.06
C ASN A 67 25.41 -9.35 4.22
N LYS A 68 25.94 -8.12 4.13
CA LYS A 68 27.14 -7.81 3.35
C LYS A 68 28.36 -8.62 3.82
N LYS A 69 28.44 -8.96 5.12
CA LYS A 69 29.54 -9.76 5.69
C LYS A 69 29.50 -11.22 5.26
N ALA A 70 28.33 -11.76 4.94
CA ALA A 70 28.16 -13.16 4.53
C ALA A 70 28.14 -13.36 3.00
N GLY A 71 28.34 -12.30 2.19
CA GLY A 71 28.23 -12.38 0.72
C GLY A 71 26.82 -12.71 0.20
N ILE A 72 25.80 -12.63 1.05
CA ILE A 72 24.43 -13.01 0.70
C ILE A 72 23.74 -11.85 -0.03
N LYS A 73 23.16 -12.15 -1.20
CA LYS A 73 22.36 -11.18 -1.95
C LYS A 73 21.22 -10.64 -1.09
N PRO A 74 20.92 -9.33 -1.14
CA PRO A 74 19.83 -8.74 -0.36
C PRO A 74 18.50 -9.47 -0.63
N LYS A 75 17.76 -9.77 0.44
CA LYS A 75 16.43 -10.39 0.36
C LYS A 75 15.38 -9.43 0.89
N LEU A 76 14.24 -9.34 0.21
CA LEU A 76 13.07 -8.65 0.73
C LEU A 76 12.39 -9.57 1.74
N VAL A 77 12.23 -9.09 2.97
CA VAL A 77 11.51 -9.78 4.04
C VAL A 77 10.40 -8.86 4.55
N PRO A 78 9.25 -9.39 4.99
CA PRO A 78 8.22 -8.55 5.61
C PRO A 78 8.80 -7.74 6.75
N SER A 79 8.44 -6.46 6.83
CA SER A 79 8.85 -5.59 7.94
C SER A 79 8.16 -5.99 9.24
N ILE A 80 6.94 -6.53 9.13
CA ILE A 80 6.09 -6.93 10.23
C ILE A 80 5.52 -8.31 9.89
N VAL A 81 5.51 -9.19 10.88
CA VAL A 81 4.95 -10.55 10.77
C VAL A 81 3.87 -10.67 11.83
N PHE A 82 2.62 -10.80 11.40
CA PHE A 82 1.51 -11.10 12.29
C PHE A 82 1.46 -12.60 12.51
N LYS A 83 1.43 -13.04 13.78
CA LYS A 83 1.28 -14.45 14.14
C LYS A 83 -0.09 -14.98 13.70
N GLU A 84 -1.10 -14.13 13.80
CA GLU A 84 -2.48 -14.44 13.40
C GLU A 84 -2.76 -13.87 12.02
N SER A 85 -3.18 -14.72 11.08
CA SER A 85 -3.52 -14.31 9.71
C SER A 85 -4.79 -13.44 9.64
N SER A 86 -5.64 -13.52 10.66
CA SER A 86 -6.87 -12.71 10.80
C SER A 86 -6.57 -11.21 10.84
N ILE A 87 -5.47 -10.80 11.48
CA ILE A 87 -5.07 -9.39 11.59
C ILE A 87 -4.82 -8.81 10.19
N TRP A 88 -4.10 -9.56 9.34
CA TRP A 88 -3.87 -9.13 7.96
C TRP A 88 -5.16 -9.11 7.14
N GLY A 89 -6.04 -10.12 7.32
CA GLY A 89 -7.33 -10.17 6.64
C GLY A 89 -8.20 -8.94 6.90
N GLU A 90 -8.26 -8.50 8.14
CA GLU A 90 -9.01 -7.30 8.56
C GLU A 90 -8.37 -6.02 8.00
N ILE A 91 -7.04 -5.90 8.05
CA ILE A 91 -6.33 -4.80 7.38
C ILE A 91 -6.65 -4.75 5.89
N GLU A 92 -6.64 -5.91 5.22
CA GLU A 92 -6.99 -5.96 3.80
C GLU A 92 -8.43 -5.54 3.53
N GLN A 93 -9.39 -5.99 4.35
CA GLN A 93 -10.80 -5.65 4.19
C GLN A 93 -11.03 -4.15 4.40
N THR A 94 -10.46 -3.56 5.45
CA THR A 94 -10.54 -2.12 5.71
C THR A 94 -9.96 -1.31 4.54
N ILE A 95 -8.76 -1.65 4.06
CA ILE A 95 -8.15 -0.95 2.93
C ILE A 95 -9.00 -1.09 1.66
N LYS A 96 -9.50 -2.28 1.35
CA LYS A 96 -10.33 -2.52 0.16
C LYS A 96 -11.64 -1.72 0.23
N SER A 97 -12.27 -1.65 1.39
CA SER A 97 -13.48 -0.86 1.63
C SER A 97 -13.22 0.63 1.39
N GLU A 98 -12.16 1.18 1.97
CA GLU A 98 -11.79 2.58 1.81
C GLU A 98 -11.38 2.93 0.37
N LEU A 99 -10.65 2.05 -0.32
CA LEU A 99 -10.35 2.23 -1.75
C LEU A 99 -11.60 2.23 -2.61
N SER A 100 -12.57 1.37 -2.29
CA SER A 100 -13.83 1.28 -3.04
C SER A 100 -14.68 2.54 -2.88
N LYS A 101 -14.75 3.11 -1.67
CA LYS A 101 -15.41 4.40 -1.42
C LYS A 101 -14.73 5.52 -2.21
N LYS A 102 -13.40 5.62 -2.13
CA LYS A 102 -12.65 6.63 -2.87
C LYS A 102 -12.79 6.53 -4.38
N ALA A 103 -12.92 5.32 -4.94
CA ALA A 103 -13.16 5.13 -6.37
C ALA A 103 -14.52 5.68 -6.83
N GLN A 104 -15.51 5.72 -5.94
CA GLN A 104 -16.83 6.32 -6.21
C GLN A 104 -16.80 7.85 -6.10
N ASP A 105 -15.90 8.40 -5.28
CA ASP A 105 -15.75 9.84 -5.06
C ASP A 105 -14.89 10.58 -6.11
N ILE A 106 -14.28 9.89 -7.08
CA ILE A 106 -13.52 10.57 -8.15
C ILE A 106 -14.52 11.20 -9.13
N PRO A 107 -14.64 12.55 -9.19
CA PRO A 107 -15.39 13.17 -10.27
C PRO A 107 -14.68 12.83 -11.58
N LYS A 108 -15.43 12.45 -12.61
CA LYS A 108 -14.94 12.05 -13.96
C LYS A 108 -14.08 13.10 -14.69
N ASN A 109 -13.68 14.19 -14.05
CA ASN A 109 -12.82 15.23 -14.59
C ASN A 109 -11.75 15.62 -13.55
N LYS A 110 -10.54 15.09 -13.69
CA LYS A 110 -9.27 15.82 -13.52
C LYS A 110 -8.09 14.86 -13.73
N GLN A 111 -7.71 14.75 -15.00
CA GLN A 111 -6.38 14.35 -15.39
C GLN A 111 -5.46 15.56 -15.17
N GLU A 112 -4.96 15.72 -13.95
CA GLU A 112 -3.79 16.58 -13.71
C GLU A 112 -2.74 15.72 -13.05
N SER A 113 -1.91 15.11 -13.89
CA SER A 113 -0.61 14.58 -13.50
C SER A 113 0.19 15.72 -12.88
N LEU A 114 0.22 15.78 -11.56
CA LEU A 114 1.15 16.63 -10.81
C LEU A 114 2.54 16.01 -10.96
N GLN A 115 3.16 16.25 -12.12
CA GLN A 115 4.59 16.14 -12.30
C GLN A 115 5.23 17.08 -11.28
N LEU A 116 5.86 16.51 -10.25
CA LEU A 116 6.77 17.25 -9.38
C LEU A 116 8.01 17.58 -10.21
N ASP A 117 7.95 18.67 -10.95
CA ASP A 117 9.12 19.27 -11.58
C ASP A 117 10.05 19.81 -10.50
N PHE A 118 11.09 19.05 -10.16
CA PHE A 118 12.15 19.40 -9.21
C PHE A 118 13.10 20.50 -9.71
N TRP A 119 12.73 21.26 -10.75
CA TRP A 119 13.56 22.28 -11.37
C TRP A 119 12.79 23.57 -11.59
N ARG A 120 12.52 24.31 -10.50
CA ARG A 120 12.41 25.76 -10.58
C ARG A 120 13.46 26.37 -9.66
N LYS A 121 14.46 26.99 -10.30
CA LYS A 121 15.45 27.88 -9.69
C LYS A 121 14.81 29.22 -9.37
#